data_AF-W2YMV2-F1
#
_entry.id   AF-W2YMV2-F1
#
_cell.length_a   1.000
_cell.length_b   1.000
_cell.length_c   1.000
_cell.angle_alpha   90.00
_cell.angle_beta   90.00
_cell.angle_gamma   90.00
#
_symmetry.space_group_name_H-M   'P 1'
#
loop_
_entity.id
_entity.type
_entity.pdbx_description
1 polymer ?
#
loop_
_entity_poly.entity_id
_entity_poly.type
_entity_poly.pdbx_seq_one_letter_code
_entity_poly.pdbx_strand_id
1 'polypeptide(L)'
;MRRPKRSTPHTTTRLRWMESASPGVPTPNDLLVSWLERNGEAFRTSKRKLNLLEQLGEEMATNGIYGLTISSIRSQICRLKKGVQMRAEGGKCTSTDANHYYDRLLLLLFSEEERISMRDRAAERSTAVIDEDKQGSNTSPPPGNHNSRRTRSRSRAELKDASDVEDQGQGARQRPGAILQPVYSVLDTTEIRRRFELLSARQGLKQQGVDRETIDSLLPLHQE
;
A
#
# COMPACT_ATOMS: atom_id res chain seq x y z
N MET A 1 -18.47 12.45 -45.91
CA MET A 1 -17.91 11.15 -45.47
C MET A 1 -17.56 11.25 -43.98
N ARG A 2 -18.20 10.45 -43.12
CA ARG A 2 -17.95 10.46 -41.66
C ARG A 2 -16.77 9.55 -41.35
N ARG A 3 -15.73 10.09 -40.70
CA ARG A 3 -14.57 9.32 -40.23
C ARG A 3 -15.04 8.25 -39.23
N PRO A 4 -14.64 6.98 -39.36
CA PRO A 4 -14.90 5.99 -38.33
C PRO A 4 -14.15 6.38 -37.05
N LYS A 5 -14.86 6.39 -35.92
CA LYS A 5 -14.25 6.58 -34.60
C LYS A 5 -13.25 5.44 -34.38
N ARG A 6 -11.98 5.77 -34.16
CA ARG A 6 -10.97 4.84 -33.64
C ARG A 6 -11.53 4.20 -32.37
N SER A 7 -11.82 2.91 -32.43
CA SER A 7 -11.99 2.10 -31.23
C SER A 7 -10.63 2.09 -30.54
N THR A 8 -10.50 2.83 -29.44
CA THR A 8 -9.36 2.72 -28.53
C THR A 8 -9.34 1.29 -27.98
N PRO A 9 -8.34 0.46 -28.33
CA PRO A 9 -8.08 -0.75 -27.58
C PRO A 9 -7.42 -0.34 -26.25
N HIS A 10 -7.39 -1.24 -25.27
CA HIS A 10 -6.79 -1.04 -23.94
C HIS A 10 -7.70 -0.41 -22.88
N THR A 11 -8.92 -0.93 -22.71
CA THR A 11 -9.44 -1.04 -21.34
C THR A 11 -8.93 -2.37 -20.80
N THR A 12 -7.76 -2.36 -20.15
CA THR A 12 -7.31 -3.51 -19.36
C THR A 12 -8.38 -3.77 -18.32
N THR A 13 -9.14 -4.85 -18.47
CA THR A 13 -10.24 -5.18 -17.59
C THR A 13 -9.70 -5.27 -16.17
N ARG A 14 -10.16 -4.36 -15.31
CA ARG A 14 -9.69 -4.28 -13.93
C ARG A 14 -10.01 -5.61 -13.25
N LEU A 15 -8.98 -6.30 -12.77
CA LEU A 15 -9.15 -7.58 -12.09
C LEU A 15 -10.16 -7.45 -10.94
N ARG A 16 -11.13 -8.36 -10.94
CA ARG A 16 -12.17 -8.44 -9.92
C ARG A 16 -11.85 -9.58 -8.97
N TRP A 17 -11.26 -9.24 -7.83
CA TRP A 17 -10.71 -10.20 -6.86
C TRP A 17 -11.73 -11.18 -6.26
N MET A 18 -13.02 -10.82 -6.27
CA MET A 18 -14.12 -11.62 -5.71
C MET A 18 -14.99 -12.26 -6.79
N GLU A 19 -14.69 -12.08 -8.08
CA GLU A 19 -15.47 -12.68 -9.16
C GLU A 19 -14.74 -13.90 -9.72
N SER A 20 -15.46 -15.02 -9.78
CA SER A 20 -15.01 -16.23 -10.46
C SER A 20 -15.18 -16.08 -11.96
N ALA A 21 -14.27 -16.65 -12.74
CA ALA A 21 -14.41 -16.71 -14.20
C ALA A 21 -15.58 -17.59 -14.65
N SER A 22 -15.96 -18.58 -13.84
CA SER A 22 -17.08 -19.50 -14.08
C SER A 22 -17.59 -20.05 -12.75
N PRO A 23 -18.87 -20.46 -12.63
CA PRO A 23 -19.37 -21.14 -11.42
C PRO A 23 -18.51 -22.36 -11.06
N GLY A 24 -18.09 -22.44 -9.79
CA GLY A 24 -17.23 -23.52 -9.29
C GLY A 24 -15.73 -23.31 -9.47
N VAL A 25 -15.30 -22.25 -10.17
CA VAL A 25 -13.89 -21.87 -10.24
C VAL A 25 -13.53 -20.96 -9.06
N PRO A 26 -12.41 -21.19 -8.37
CA PRO A 26 -11.94 -20.31 -7.29
C PRO A 26 -11.81 -18.86 -7.76
N THR A 27 -12.21 -17.91 -6.90
CA THR A 27 -11.94 -16.49 -7.15
C THR A 27 -10.43 -16.22 -7.01
N PRO A 28 -9.93 -15.10 -7.54
CA PRO A 28 -8.57 -14.67 -7.27
C PRO A 28 -8.25 -14.55 -5.76
N ASN A 29 -9.21 -14.12 -4.94
CA ASN A 29 -9.04 -14.10 -3.49
C ASN A 29 -9.02 -15.51 -2.87
N ASP A 30 -9.79 -16.48 -3.39
CA ASP A 30 -9.72 -17.87 -2.90
C ASP A 30 -8.32 -18.47 -3.11
N LEU A 31 -7.73 -18.24 -4.28
CA LEU A 31 -6.37 -18.69 -4.58
C LEU A 31 -5.34 -17.97 -3.70
N LEU A 32 -5.50 -16.66 -3.49
CA LEU A 32 -4.65 -15.89 -2.60
C LEU A 32 -4.68 -16.44 -1.17
N VAL A 33 -5.87 -16.70 -0.62
CA VAL A 33 -6.02 -17.22 0.74
C VAL A 33 -5.47 -18.64 0.83
N SER A 34 -5.77 -19.50 -0.15
CA SER A 34 -5.25 -20.88 -0.20
C SER A 34 -3.72 -20.94 -0.35
N TRP A 35 -3.13 -19.96 -1.03
CA TRP A 35 -1.68 -19.81 -1.09
C TRP A 35 -1.10 -19.33 0.24
N LEU A 36 -1.76 -18.40 0.92
CA LEU A 36 -1.36 -17.94 2.26
C LEU A 36 -1.46 -19.05 3.31
N GLU A 37 -2.38 -20.01 3.18
CA GLU A 37 -2.42 -21.17 4.08
C GLU A 37 -1.17 -22.04 3.99
N ARG A 38 -0.58 -22.15 2.81
CA ARG A 38 0.66 -22.91 2.58
C ARG A 38 1.92 -22.10 2.86
N ASN A 39 1.90 -20.78 2.60
CA ASN A 39 3.09 -19.93 2.55
C ASN A 39 3.07 -18.76 3.53
N GLY A 40 2.02 -18.58 4.32
CA GLY A 40 1.77 -17.37 5.12
C GLY A 40 2.84 -17.09 6.17
N GLU A 41 3.37 -18.12 6.81
CA GLU A 41 4.49 -17.96 7.75
C GLU A 41 5.76 -17.46 7.06
N ALA A 42 6.16 -18.13 5.96
CA ALA A 42 7.29 -17.70 5.14
C ALA A 42 7.07 -16.28 4.60
N PHE A 43 5.86 -15.93 4.19
CA PHE A 43 5.53 -14.60 3.71
C PHE A 43 5.65 -13.51 4.79
N ARG A 44 5.32 -13.84 6.04
CA ARG A 44 5.46 -12.90 7.17
C ARG A 44 6.93 -12.63 7.50
N THR A 45 7.74 -13.69 7.60
CA THR A 45 9.12 -13.64 8.12
C THR A 45 10.19 -13.42 7.06
N SER A 46 9.93 -13.76 5.80
CA SER A 46 10.93 -13.72 4.74
C SER A 46 11.33 -12.28 4.37
N LYS A 47 12.64 -12.08 4.15
CA LYS A 47 13.21 -10.87 3.53
C LYS A 47 13.00 -10.84 2.02
N ARG A 48 12.70 -11.99 1.40
CA ARG A 48 12.51 -12.17 -0.05
C ARG A 48 11.02 -12.26 -0.40
N LYS A 49 10.23 -11.29 0.06
CA LYS A 49 8.77 -11.26 -0.20
C LYS A 49 8.45 -11.15 -1.70
N LEU A 50 9.32 -10.49 -2.47
CA LEU A 50 9.13 -10.34 -3.91
C LEU A 50 9.07 -11.70 -4.62
N ASN A 51 10.02 -12.60 -4.35
CA ASN A 51 10.04 -13.95 -4.94
C ASN A 51 8.80 -14.77 -4.57
N LEU A 52 8.30 -14.62 -3.34
CA LEU A 52 7.07 -15.30 -2.91
C LEU A 52 5.84 -14.75 -3.65
N LEU A 53 5.80 -13.44 -3.92
CA LEU A 53 4.73 -12.83 -4.71
C LEU A 53 4.81 -13.19 -6.20
N GLU A 54 6.01 -13.40 -6.74
CA GLU A 54 6.20 -13.94 -8.10
C GLU A 54 5.63 -15.35 -8.20
N GLN A 55 5.96 -16.23 -7.24
CA GLN A 55 5.41 -17.57 -7.18
C GLN A 55 3.87 -17.58 -7.09
N LEU A 56 3.28 -16.66 -6.30
CA LEU A 56 1.83 -16.50 -6.24
C LEU A 56 1.26 -16.03 -7.59
N GLY A 57 1.93 -15.10 -8.27
CA GLY A 57 1.54 -14.64 -9.60
C GLY A 57 1.55 -15.76 -10.64
N GLU A 58 2.58 -16.61 -10.63
CA GLU A 58 2.67 -17.80 -11.46
C GLU A 58 1.55 -18.80 -11.15
N GLU A 59 1.29 -19.07 -9.87
CA GLU A 59 0.21 -19.98 -9.47
C GLU A 59 -1.16 -19.44 -9.95
N MET A 60 -1.42 -18.15 -9.81
CA MET A 60 -2.64 -17.53 -10.35
C MET A 60 -2.74 -17.65 -11.87
N ALA A 61 -1.62 -17.51 -12.60
CA ALA A 61 -1.58 -17.70 -14.05
C ALA A 61 -1.87 -19.14 -14.47
N THR A 62 -1.38 -20.14 -13.72
CA THR A 62 -1.71 -21.56 -13.98
C THR A 62 -3.20 -21.87 -13.76
N ASN A 63 -3.87 -21.08 -12.92
CA ASN A 63 -5.32 -21.16 -12.69
C ASN A 63 -6.13 -20.27 -13.66
N GLY A 64 -5.50 -19.75 -14.72
CA GLY A 64 -6.18 -18.99 -15.79
C GLY A 64 -6.35 -17.50 -15.50
N ILE A 65 -5.75 -16.97 -14.42
CA ILE A 65 -5.82 -15.55 -14.08
C ILE A 65 -4.51 -14.87 -14.53
N TYR A 66 -4.55 -14.25 -15.71
CA TYR A 66 -3.39 -13.63 -16.33
C TYR A 66 -3.31 -12.12 -16.09
N GLY A 67 -2.11 -11.56 -16.28
CA GLY A 67 -1.90 -10.11 -16.24
C GLY A 67 -1.88 -9.49 -14.84
N LEU A 68 -1.78 -10.31 -13.79
CA LEU A 68 -1.52 -9.82 -12.44
C LEU A 68 -0.11 -9.26 -12.32
N THR A 69 -0.02 -8.02 -11.87
CA THR A 69 1.27 -7.44 -11.48
C THR A 69 1.52 -7.73 -10.00
N ILE A 70 2.80 -7.88 -9.64
CA ILE A 70 3.24 -8.03 -8.24
C ILE A 70 2.69 -6.89 -7.36
N SER A 71 2.69 -5.67 -7.90
CA SER A 71 2.11 -4.49 -7.24
C SER A 71 0.62 -4.67 -6.92
N SER A 72 -0.16 -5.26 -7.84
CA SER A 72 -1.59 -5.53 -7.63
C SER A 72 -1.81 -6.53 -6.49
N ILE A 73 -1.06 -7.63 -6.50
CA ILE A 73 -1.11 -8.65 -5.43
C ILE A 73 -0.76 -8.03 -4.08
N ARG A 74 0.35 -7.28 -4.02
CA ARG A 74 0.79 -6.59 -2.81
C ARG A 74 -0.27 -5.61 -2.32
N SER A 75 -0.85 -4.80 -3.21
CA SER A 75 -1.92 -3.86 -2.86
C SER A 75 -3.15 -4.59 -2.30
N GLN A 76 -3.52 -5.74 -2.85
CA GLN A 76 -4.63 -6.53 -2.35
C GLN A 76 -4.35 -7.11 -0.97
N ILE A 77 -3.17 -7.70 -0.75
CA ILE A 77 -2.77 -8.21 0.57
C ILE A 77 -2.77 -7.07 1.61
N CYS A 78 -2.24 -5.89 1.26
CA CYS A 78 -2.25 -4.73 2.16
C CYS A 78 -3.67 -4.27 2.52
N ARG A 79 -4.61 -4.29 1.55
CA ARG A 79 -6.02 -3.95 1.79
C ARG A 79 -6.70 -4.94 2.72
N LEU A 80 -6.50 -6.23 2.47
CA LEU A 80 -7.01 -7.31 3.31
C LEU A 80 -6.44 -7.20 4.73
N LYS A 81 -5.12 -7.03 4.87
CA LYS A 81 -4.47 -6.84 6.17
C LYS A 81 -5.08 -5.67 6.94
N LYS A 82 -5.22 -4.50 6.31
CA LYS A 82 -5.83 -3.32 6.94
C LYS A 82 -7.29 -3.56 7.34
N GLY A 83 -8.09 -4.18 6.48
CA GLY A 83 -9.50 -4.47 6.77
C GLY A 83 -9.67 -5.44 7.94
N VAL A 84 -8.88 -6.51 7.97
CA VAL A 84 -8.88 -7.50 9.06
C VAL A 84 -8.41 -6.87 10.37
N GLN A 85 -7.32 -6.08 10.33
CA GLN A 85 -6.81 -5.36 11.49
C GLN A 85 -7.87 -4.41 12.07
N MET A 86 -8.47 -3.57 11.23
CA MET A 86 -9.55 -2.66 11.64
C MET A 86 -10.70 -3.39 12.32
N ARG A 87 -11.11 -4.55 11.79
CA ARG A 87 -12.17 -5.38 12.39
C ARG A 87 -11.74 -5.98 13.73
N ALA A 88 -10.51 -6.50 13.82
CA ALA A 88 -9.98 -7.12 15.03
C ALA A 88 -9.84 -6.14 16.19
N GLU A 89 -9.56 -4.88 15.91
CA GLU A 89 -9.48 -3.78 16.89
C GLU A 89 -10.86 -3.20 17.27
N GLY A 90 -11.96 -3.88 16.91
CA GLY A 90 -13.32 -3.42 17.20
C GLY A 90 -13.81 -2.29 16.30
N GLY A 91 -13.12 -2.02 15.18
CA GLY A 91 -13.54 -1.05 14.17
C GLY A 91 -14.49 -1.61 13.12
N LYS A 92 -15.21 -0.71 12.45
CA LYS A 92 -16.10 -1.06 11.35
C LYS A 92 -15.29 -1.27 10.06
N CYS A 93 -15.08 -2.53 9.67
CA CYS A 93 -14.49 -2.87 8.38
C CYS A 93 -15.55 -2.85 7.27
N THR A 94 -15.36 -2.00 6.26
CA THR A 94 -16.26 -1.87 5.09
C THR A 94 -15.86 -2.77 3.93
N SER A 95 -14.70 -3.42 4.00
CA SER A 95 -14.19 -4.31 2.94
C SER A 95 -14.91 -5.65 3.01
N THR A 96 -15.72 -5.93 1.99
CA THR A 96 -16.50 -7.17 1.87
C THR A 96 -15.59 -8.40 1.81
N ASP A 97 -14.47 -8.29 1.09
CA ASP A 97 -13.45 -9.33 0.97
C ASP A 97 -12.73 -9.60 2.29
N ALA A 98 -12.27 -8.58 3.01
CA ALA A 98 -11.66 -8.77 4.33
C ALA A 98 -12.63 -9.38 5.35
N ASN A 99 -13.90 -8.99 5.31
CA ASN A 99 -14.94 -9.56 6.17
C ASN A 99 -15.23 -11.02 5.82
N HIS A 100 -15.30 -11.35 4.53
CA HIS A 100 -15.60 -12.70 4.04
C HIS A 100 -14.54 -13.73 4.48
N TYR A 101 -13.25 -13.36 4.41
CA TYR A 101 -12.14 -14.26 4.77
C TYR A 101 -11.56 -13.99 6.16
N TYR A 102 -12.25 -13.24 7.02
CA TYR A 102 -11.68 -12.69 8.25
C TYR A 102 -11.03 -13.73 9.15
N ASP A 103 -11.74 -14.82 9.48
CA ASP A 103 -11.25 -15.82 10.43
C ASP A 103 -9.96 -16.49 9.94
N ARG A 104 -9.89 -16.77 8.62
CA ARG A 104 -8.70 -17.32 7.97
C ARG A 104 -7.57 -16.29 7.93
N LEU A 105 -7.84 -15.10 7.40
CA LEU A 105 -6.83 -14.07 7.20
C LEU A 105 -6.24 -13.53 8.51
N LEU A 106 -7.03 -13.50 9.59
CA LEU A 106 -6.55 -13.10 10.91
C LEU A 106 -5.40 -14.00 11.37
N LEU A 107 -5.51 -15.31 11.16
CA LEU A 107 -4.47 -16.28 11.51
C LEU A 107 -3.28 -16.24 10.55
N LEU A 108 -3.54 -16.04 9.25
CA LEU A 108 -2.53 -16.16 8.21
C LEU A 108 -1.63 -14.91 8.10
N LEU A 109 -2.19 -13.72 8.29
CA LEU A 109 -1.49 -12.45 8.06
C LEU A 109 -0.85 -11.85 9.32
N PHE A 110 -1.16 -12.37 10.50
CA PHE A 110 -0.74 -11.81 11.78
C PHE A 110 -0.13 -12.87 12.71
N SER A 111 0.89 -12.49 13.47
CA SER A 111 1.43 -13.31 14.55
C SER A 111 0.45 -13.41 15.73
N GLU A 112 0.70 -14.33 16.67
CA GLU A 112 -0.12 -14.39 17.89
C GLU A 112 0.03 -13.09 18.69
N GLU A 113 1.24 -12.53 18.76
CA GLU A 113 1.53 -11.28 19.47
C GLU A 113 0.78 -10.09 18.84
N GLU A 114 0.76 -9.98 17.51
CA GLU A 114 -0.04 -8.97 16.80
C GLU A 114 -1.53 -9.14 17.12
N ARG A 115 -2.03 -10.39 17.17
CA ARG A 115 -3.44 -10.69 17.49
C ARG A 115 -3.79 -10.36 18.94
N ILE A 116 -2.92 -10.65 19.89
CA ILE A 116 -3.09 -10.26 21.31
C ILE A 116 -3.17 -8.74 21.41
N SER A 117 -2.21 -8.02 20.81
CA SER A 117 -2.22 -6.55 20.81
C SER A 117 -3.46 -5.94 20.16
N MET A 118 -4.04 -6.58 19.14
CA MET A 118 -5.33 -6.16 18.56
C MET A 118 -6.51 -6.37 19.52
N ARG A 119 -6.53 -7.49 20.27
CA ARG A 119 -7.57 -7.75 21.27
C ARG A 119 -7.52 -6.76 22.42
N ASP A 120 -6.32 -6.41 22.89
CA ASP A 120 -6.14 -5.42 23.96
C ASP A 120 -6.70 -4.06 23.54
N ARG A 121 -6.37 -3.60 22.33
CA ARG A 121 -6.90 -2.34 21.78
C ARG A 121 -8.40 -2.37 21.55
N ALA A 122 -8.97 -3.52 21.17
CA ALA A 122 -10.42 -3.68 21.05
C ALA A 122 -11.11 -3.59 22.43
N ALA A 123 -10.50 -4.13 23.48
CA ALA A 123 -11.01 -4.07 24.84
C ALA A 123 -11.00 -2.63 25.37
N GLU A 124 -9.89 -1.89 25.20
CA GLU A 124 -9.76 -0.48 25.58
C GLU A 124 -10.83 0.40 24.91
N ARG A 125 -11.08 0.16 23.62
CA ARG A 125 -12.11 0.89 22.88
C ARG A 125 -13.52 0.58 23.38
N SER A 126 -13.76 -0.67 23.76
CA SER A 126 -15.06 -1.08 24.30
C SER A 126 -15.30 -0.45 25.69
N THR A 127 -14.26 -0.33 26.52
CA THR A 127 -14.36 0.36 27.81
C THR A 127 -14.61 1.86 27.66
N ALA A 128 -13.98 2.52 26.68
CA ALA A 128 -14.17 3.94 26.43
C ALA A 128 -15.61 4.31 26.04
N VAL A 129 -16.31 3.45 25.30
CA VAL A 129 -17.70 3.70 24.88
C VAL A 129 -18.68 3.61 26.06
N ILE A 130 -18.38 2.80 27.08
CA ILE A 130 -19.27 2.60 28.24
C ILE A 130 -19.22 3.80 29.20
N ASP A 131 -18.08 4.48 29.31
CA ASP A 131 -17.95 5.67 30.18
C ASP A 131 -18.66 6.90 29.60
N GLU A 132 -18.81 7.02 28.28
CA GLU A 132 -19.56 8.14 27.66
C GLU A 132 -21.09 8.03 27.87
N ASP A 133 -21.66 6.83 27.98
CA ASP A 133 -23.11 6.63 28.16
C ASP A 133 -23.60 6.90 29.60
N LYS A 134 -22.70 6.99 30.60
CA LYS A 134 -23.08 7.32 31.99
C LYS A 134 -23.21 8.81 32.26
N GLN A 135 -22.94 9.68 31.28
CA GLN A 135 -22.97 11.13 31.42
C GLN A 135 -24.08 11.78 30.55
N GLY A 136 -25.27 11.16 30.53
CA GLY A 136 -26.39 11.63 29.70
C GLY A 136 -27.77 11.33 30.28
N SER A 137 -28.04 11.72 31.52
CA SER A 137 -29.43 11.75 32.05
C SER A 137 -29.70 13.06 32.78
N ASN A 138 -30.30 14.01 32.07
CA ASN A 138 -31.38 14.90 32.54
C ASN A 138 -31.69 15.93 31.46
N THR A 139 -32.72 15.71 30.63
CA THR A 139 -33.85 16.63 30.38
C THR A 139 -34.74 16.14 29.23
N SER A 140 -36.05 16.12 29.47
CA SER A 140 -37.11 15.81 28.50
C SER A 140 -37.28 16.92 27.43
N PRO A 141 -37.86 16.61 26.24
CA PRO A 141 -38.12 17.56 25.15
C PRO A 141 -39.62 18.02 25.10
N PRO A 142 -40.09 18.78 24.09
CA PRO A 142 -40.04 20.25 23.92
C PRO A 142 -41.47 20.88 23.88
N PRO A 143 -41.61 22.20 23.60
CA PRO A 143 -42.22 22.53 22.29
C PRO A 143 -41.69 23.81 21.60
N GLY A 144 -41.85 23.85 20.27
CA GLY A 144 -42.37 25.03 19.58
C GLY A 144 -41.41 26.13 19.04
N ASN A 145 -41.00 25.93 17.79
CA ASN A 145 -41.15 26.87 16.66
C ASN A 145 -40.32 28.17 16.45
N HIS A 146 -39.66 28.15 15.28
CA HIS A 146 -39.32 29.20 14.29
C HIS A 146 -38.37 30.40 14.55
N ASN A 147 -37.43 30.49 13.59
CA ASN A 147 -36.82 31.66 12.95
C ASN A 147 -35.93 32.60 13.80
N SER A 148 -34.62 32.63 13.48
CA SER A 148 -34.03 33.63 12.57
C SER A 148 -32.51 33.77 12.74
N ARG A 149 -31.82 33.88 11.61
CA ARG A 149 -30.56 34.61 11.32
C ARG A 149 -29.33 34.46 12.24
N ARG A 150 -28.30 33.85 11.64
CA ARG A 150 -26.90 34.32 11.53
C ARG A 150 -26.54 35.62 12.27
N THR A 151 -25.55 35.55 13.15
CA THR A 151 -24.38 36.44 13.16
C THR A 151 -23.12 35.71 13.63
N ARG A 152 -22.00 36.06 12.98
CA ARG A 152 -20.61 35.68 13.28
C ARG A 152 -20.15 36.29 14.59
N SER A 153 -19.34 35.58 15.39
CA SER A 153 -17.89 35.83 15.54
C SER A 153 -17.24 34.97 16.64
N ARG A 154 -16.13 34.30 16.26
CA ARG A 154 -14.84 34.09 16.98
C ARG A 154 -14.86 34.19 18.51
N SER A 155 -14.40 33.19 19.28
CA SER A 155 -12.97 32.78 19.41
C SER A 155 -12.89 31.45 20.22
N ARG A 156 -12.18 30.43 19.74
CA ARG A 156 -10.80 30.00 20.12
C ARG A 156 -10.68 29.24 21.47
N ALA A 157 -10.50 27.92 21.40
CA ALA A 157 -9.49 27.10 22.10
C ALA A 157 -9.66 25.62 21.68
N GLU A 158 -8.78 25.09 20.84
CA GLU A 158 -7.69 24.15 21.18
C GLU A 158 -8.11 22.67 21.03
N LEU A 159 -8.03 22.17 19.80
CA LEU A 159 -7.88 20.74 19.50
C LEU A 159 -6.41 20.49 19.24
N LYS A 160 -5.81 19.62 20.06
CA LYS A 160 -4.47 19.08 19.86
C LYS A 160 -4.63 17.74 19.14
N ASP A 161 -4.70 17.82 17.83
CA ASP A 161 -4.48 16.69 16.92
C ASP A 161 -2.98 16.63 16.62
N ALA A 162 -2.38 15.45 16.76
CA ALA A 162 -0.98 15.19 16.47
C ALA A 162 -0.90 14.00 15.51
N SER A 163 -1.33 14.25 14.27
CA SER A 163 -0.85 13.49 13.12
C SER A 163 0.48 14.06 12.65
N ASP A 164 1.50 13.22 12.70
CA ASP A 164 2.59 13.03 11.74
C ASP A 164 2.89 14.20 10.78
N VAL A 165 4.04 14.83 11.01
CA VAL A 165 4.68 15.71 10.03
C VAL A 165 6.03 15.08 9.68
N GLU A 166 6.06 14.45 8.52
CA GLU A 166 7.27 14.41 7.70
C GLU A 166 7.64 15.86 7.34
N ASP A 167 8.80 16.32 7.83
CA ASP A 167 9.45 17.54 7.36
C ASP A 167 10.97 17.29 7.26
N GLN A 168 11.47 17.27 6.03
CA GLN A 168 12.37 18.32 5.57
C GLN A 168 12.63 18.19 4.06
N GLY A 169 11.83 18.92 3.30
CA GLY A 169 12.18 19.40 1.96
C GLY A 169 12.19 20.92 2.01
N GLN A 170 13.38 21.51 2.19
CA GLN A 170 13.56 22.95 2.22
C GLN A 170 13.22 23.59 0.86
N GLY A 171 12.42 24.66 0.91
CA GLY A 171 12.02 25.42 -0.25
C GLY A 171 13.11 26.36 -0.76
N ALA A 172 13.08 26.63 -2.06
CA ALA A 172 13.60 27.86 -2.63
C ALA A 172 12.65 28.36 -3.73
N ARG A 173 12.17 29.57 -3.52
CA ARG A 173 11.26 30.36 -4.35
C ARG A 173 12.07 30.93 -5.53
N GLN A 174 11.74 30.63 -6.79
CA GLN A 174 12.27 31.39 -7.94
C GLN A 174 11.22 31.64 -9.05
N ARG A 175 11.39 32.82 -9.66
CA ARG A 175 10.59 33.49 -10.70
C ARG A 175 10.70 32.83 -12.08
N PRO A 176 9.83 33.18 -13.06
CA PRO A 176 9.78 32.52 -14.35
C PRO A 176 10.91 32.98 -15.28
N GLY A 177 11.57 32.00 -15.91
CA GLY A 177 12.47 32.21 -17.05
C GLY A 177 13.91 31.77 -16.78
N ALA A 178 14.21 30.50 -17.05
CA ALA A 178 15.47 30.02 -17.65
C ALA A 178 15.50 28.48 -17.69
N ILE A 179 15.57 27.95 -18.91
CA ILE A 179 16.31 26.77 -19.38
C ILE A 179 16.29 25.52 -18.45
N LEU A 180 15.60 24.49 -18.96
CA LEU A 180 15.52 23.11 -18.46
C LEU A 180 16.86 22.59 -17.94
N GLN A 181 16.90 22.19 -16.67
CA GLN A 181 17.88 21.22 -16.15
C GLN A 181 17.17 19.89 -15.82
N PRO A 182 17.84 18.74 -16.02
CA PRO A 182 17.19 17.44 -15.89
C PRO A 182 16.87 17.17 -14.43
N VAL A 183 15.61 16.82 -14.20
CA VAL A 183 15.15 16.21 -12.95
C VAL A 183 15.98 14.94 -12.73
N TYR A 184 16.72 14.86 -11.62
CA TYR A 184 17.40 13.64 -11.19
C TYR A 184 16.38 12.51 -11.14
N SER A 185 16.43 11.64 -12.15
CA SER A 185 15.53 10.51 -12.25
C SER A 185 15.95 9.53 -11.16
N VAL A 186 15.02 9.17 -10.27
CA VAL A 186 15.19 8.04 -9.35
C VAL A 186 15.73 6.89 -10.17
N LEU A 187 16.99 6.50 -9.93
CA LEU A 187 17.69 5.52 -10.76
C LEU A 187 16.86 4.25 -10.83
N ASP A 188 16.48 3.85 -12.05
CA ASP A 188 15.77 2.59 -12.25
C ASP A 188 16.63 1.43 -11.72
N THR A 189 15.98 0.39 -11.22
CA THR A 189 16.63 -0.82 -10.69
C THR A 189 17.61 -1.45 -11.68
N THR A 190 17.36 -1.29 -12.98
CA THR A 190 18.25 -1.70 -14.07
C THR A 190 19.53 -0.87 -14.10
N GLU A 191 19.42 0.46 -13.98
CA GLU A 191 20.55 1.38 -13.95
C GLU A 191 21.36 1.23 -12.64
N ILE A 192 20.71 0.97 -11.50
CA ILE A 192 21.39 0.64 -10.24
C ILE A 192 22.26 -0.61 -10.40
N ARG A 193 21.71 -1.68 -11.00
CA ARG A 193 22.47 -2.92 -11.26
C ARG A 193 23.62 -2.68 -12.23
N ARG A 194 23.37 -1.97 -13.32
CA ARG A 194 24.39 -1.61 -14.31
C ARG A 194 25.55 -0.83 -13.67
N ARG A 195 25.26 0.17 -12.84
CA ARG A 195 26.30 0.95 -12.12
C ARG A 195 27.08 0.08 -11.14
N PHE A 196 26.41 -0.81 -10.41
CA PHE A 196 27.07 -1.74 -9.49
C PHE A 196 28.02 -2.70 -10.21
N GLU A 197 27.61 -3.25 -11.35
CA GLU A 197 28.46 -4.13 -12.17
C GLU A 197 29.69 -3.39 -12.71
N LEU A 198 29.50 -2.16 -13.22
CA LEU A 198 30.60 -1.31 -13.68
C LEU A 198 31.60 -1.01 -12.56
N LEU A 199 31.12 -0.67 -11.36
CA LEU A 199 31.98 -0.40 -10.20
C LEU A 199 32.75 -1.65 -9.77
N SER A 200 32.09 -2.81 -9.76
CA SER A 200 32.70 -4.09 -9.42
C SER A 200 33.80 -4.48 -10.42
N ALA A 201 33.54 -4.33 -11.71
CA ALA A 201 34.52 -4.60 -12.77
C ALA A 201 35.75 -3.68 -12.67
N ARG A 202 35.53 -2.38 -12.42
CA ARG A 202 36.63 -1.41 -12.21
C ARG A 202 37.47 -1.74 -10.98
N GLN A 203 36.84 -2.17 -9.88
CA GLN A 203 37.55 -2.60 -8.68
C GLN A 203 38.36 -3.86 -8.94
N GLY A 204 37.85 -4.81 -9.72
CA GLY A 204 38.59 -5.99 -10.17
C GLY A 204 39.85 -5.64 -10.97
N LEU A 205 39.72 -4.76 -11.98
CA LEU A 205 40.86 -4.30 -12.78
C LEU A 205 41.89 -3.54 -11.94
N LYS A 206 41.44 -2.72 -10.98
CA LYS A 206 42.33 -2.04 -10.04
C LYS A 206 43.12 -3.02 -9.17
N GLN A 207 42.48 -4.10 -8.69
CA GLN A 207 43.16 -5.15 -7.92
C GLN A 207 44.17 -5.94 -8.76
N GLN A 208 43.95 -6.03 -10.07
CA GLN A 208 44.89 -6.63 -11.03
C GLN A 208 46.03 -5.69 -11.44
N GLY A 209 46.11 -4.49 -10.87
CA GLY A 209 47.18 -3.53 -11.12
C GLY A 209 47.04 -2.77 -12.44
N VAL A 210 45.87 -2.81 -13.09
CA VAL A 210 45.60 -2.01 -14.29
C VAL A 210 45.56 -0.53 -13.91
N ASP A 211 46.22 0.31 -14.72
CA ASP A 211 46.29 1.73 -14.46
C ASP A 211 44.91 2.40 -14.61
N ARG A 212 44.73 3.51 -13.90
CA ARG A 212 43.44 4.19 -13.81
C ARG A 212 42.97 4.74 -15.16
N GLU A 213 43.88 5.19 -16.02
CA GLU A 213 43.56 5.79 -17.31
C GLU A 213 43.01 4.74 -18.29
N THR A 214 43.61 3.55 -18.27
CA THR A 214 43.12 2.38 -19.00
C THR A 214 41.76 1.92 -18.49
N ILE A 215 41.54 1.91 -17.18
CA ILE A 215 40.22 1.57 -16.58
C ILE A 215 39.15 2.60 -16.99
N ASP A 216 39.49 3.89 -17.00
CA ASP A 216 38.59 4.98 -17.39
C ASP A 216 38.22 4.92 -18.89
N SER A 217 39.15 4.47 -19.74
CA SER A 217 38.90 4.21 -21.16
C SER A 217 37.99 2.99 -21.39
N LEU A 218 38.23 1.88 -20.69
CA LEU A 218 37.50 0.62 -20.89
C LEU A 218 36.09 0.65 -20.27
N LEU A 219 35.94 1.31 -19.13
CA LEU A 219 34.70 1.34 -18.34
C LEU A 219 34.33 2.79 -17.98
N PRO A 220 33.84 3.59 -18.94
CA PRO A 220 33.50 4.98 -18.72
C PRO A 220 32.30 5.10 -17.78
N LEU A 221 32.56 5.63 -16.59
CA LEU A 221 31.50 6.07 -15.68
C LEU A 221 31.11 7.48 -16.10
N HIS A 222 29.87 7.64 -16.59
CA HIS A 222 29.32 8.97 -16.82
C HIS A 222 29.07 9.58 -15.43
N GLN A 223 29.89 10.57 -15.06
CA GLN A 223 29.58 11.46 -13.96
C GLN A 223 28.46 12.39 -14.44
N GLU A 224 27.30 12.30 -13.79
CA GLU A 224 26.25 13.31 -13.87
C GLU A 224 26.58 14.47 -12.92
#